data_AF-A0A166H1H7-F1
#
_entry.id   AF-A0A166H1H7-F1
#
_cell.length_a   1.000
_cell.length_b   1.000
_cell.length_c   1.000
_cell.angle_alpha   90.00
_cell.angle_beta   90.00
_cell.angle_gamma   90.00
#
_symmetry.space_group_name_H-M   'P 1'
#
loop_
_entity.id
_entity.type
_entity.pdbx_description
1 polymer ?
#
loop_
_entity_poly.entity_id
_entity_poly.type
_entity_poly.pdbx_seq_one_letter_code
_entity_poly.pdbx_strand_id
1 'polypeptide(L)' 'MLGVDLRDADVSGAELAEAIYLTQAQVNSARGDDTTTLPPHFEYPSHWGSALAR' A
#
# COMPACT_ATOMS: atom_id res chain seq x y z
N MET A 1 -12.86 18.39 2.55
CA MET A 1 -12.61 17.27 1.63
C MET A 1 -12.55 16.02 2.46
N LEU A 2 -13.39 15.01 2.17
CA LEU A 2 -13.21 13.66 2.70
C LEU A 2 -11.95 13.11 2.02
N GLY A 3 -11.05 12.48 2.77
CA GLY A 3 -9.76 12.01 2.28
C GLY A 3 -9.85 11.13 1.02
N VAL A 4 -8.70 10.90 0.37
CA VAL A 4 -8.62 10.00 -0.79
C VAL A 4 -9.05 8.59 -0.39
N ASP A 5 -9.97 8.02 -1.16
CA ASP A 5 -10.40 6.63 -1.01
C ASP A 5 -9.38 5.72 -1.72
N LEU A 6 -8.65 4.92 -0.94
CA LEU A 6 -7.64 3.99 -1.43
C LEU A 6 -8.14 2.54 -1.49
N ARG A 7 -9.43 2.30 -1.22
CA ARG A 7 -10.01 0.95 -1.36
C ARG A 7 -9.85 0.47 -2.80
N ASP A 8 -9.26 -0.72 -2.96
CA ASP A 8 -8.94 -1.37 -4.24
C ASP A 8 -8.00 -0.58 -5.17
N ALA A 9 -7.39 0.52 -4.72
CA ALA A 9 -6.35 1.21 -5.48
C ALA A 9 -5.13 0.29 -5.65
N ASP A 10 -4.57 0.24 -6.86
CA ASP A 10 -3.34 -0.49 -7.12
C ASP A 10 -2.13 0.40 -6.86
N VAL A 11 -1.38 0.08 -5.81
CA VAL A 11 -0.15 0.78 -5.40
C VAL A 11 1.11 -0.08 -5.60
N SER A 12 1.02 -1.14 -6.40
CA SER A 12 2.18 -1.98 -6.74
C SER A 12 3.34 -1.18 -7.30
N GLY A 13 4.54 -1.43 -6.76
CA GLY A 13 5.76 -0.72 -7.14
C GLY A 13 5.83 0.74 -6.69
N ALA A 14 4.85 1.24 -5.93
CA ALA A 14 4.88 2.61 -5.44
C ALA A 14 5.89 2.81 -4.31
N GLU A 15 6.55 3.96 -4.29
CA GLU A 15 7.41 4.39 -3.18
C GLU A 15 6.59 5.20 -2.18
N LEU A 16 6.16 4.56 -1.08
CA LEU A 16 5.36 5.18 -0.02
C LEU A 16 6.15 5.43 1.27
N ALA A 17 7.48 5.19 1.27
CA ALA A 17 8.33 5.32 2.46
C ALA A 17 8.22 6.70 3.14
N GLU A 18 8.09 7.76 2.34
CA GLU A 18 7.99 9.16 2.79
C GLU A 18 6.55 9.70 2.78
N ALA A 19 5.55 8.83 2.60
CA ALA A 19 4.16 9.25 2.52
C ALA A 19 3.67 9.85 3.84
N ILE A 20 3.22 11.12 3.80
CA ILE A 20 2.60 11.79 4.93
C ILE A 20 1.09 11.53 4.95
N TYR A 21 0.54 11.25 6.14
CA TYR A 21 -0.88 10.91 6.37
C TYR A 21 -1.34 9.55 5.82
N LEU A 22 -0.42 8.66 5.43
CA LEU A 22 -0.76 7.26 5.20
C LEU A 22 -1.20 6.61 6.52
N THR A 23 -2.16 5.70 6.46
CA THR A 23 -2.64 4.93 7.61
C THR A 23 -2.64 3.45 7.30
N GLN A 24 -2.45 2.59 8.30
CA GLN A 24 -2.46 1.14 8.09
C GLN A 24 -3.77 0.67 7.46
N ALA A 25 -4.90 1.30 7.80
CA ALA A 25 -6.20 0.99 7.21
C ALA A 25 -6.26 1.25 5.69
N GLN A 26 -5.58 2.29 5.19
CA GLN A 26 -5.47 2.57 3.76
C GLN A 26 -4.57 1.56 3.05
N VAL A 27 -3.46 1.15 3.67
CA VAL A 27 -2.58 0.11 3.12
C VAL A 27 -3.29 -1.24 3.06
N ASN A 28 -4.02 -1.59 4.12
CA ASN A 28 -4.81 -2.82 4.19
C ASN A 28 -5.96 -2.88 3.17
N SER A 29 -6.49 -1.74 2.73
CA SER A 29 -7.57 -1.70 1.76
C SER A 29 -7.10 -1.61 0.30
N ALA A 30 -5.82 -1.33 0.07
CA ALA A 30 -5.23 -1.26 -1.25
C ALA A 30 -4.77 -2.64 -1.76
N ARG A 31 -4.56 -2.70 -3.08
CA ARG A 31 -3.82 -3.78 -3.74
C ARG A 31 -2.35 -3.35 -3.86
N GLY A 32 -1.43 -4.27 -3.65
CA GLY A 32 0.00 -4.02 -3.80
C GLY A 32 0.77 -5.32 -3.95
N ASP A 33 2.09 -5.19 -3.94
CA ASP A 33 3.02 -6.32 -3.97
C ASP A 33 4.30 -6.03 -3.20
N ASP A 34 5.21 -7.01 -3.22
CA ASP A 34 6.54 -6.99 -2.60
C ASP A 34 7.49 -5.93 -3.17
N THR A 35 7.12 -5.20 -4.23
CA THR A 35 7.90 -4.08 -4.78
C THR A 35 7.43 -2.72 -4.31
N THR A 36 6.25 -2.62 -3.69
CA THR A 36 5.79 -1.40 -3.04
C THR A 36 6.63 -1.15 -1.78
N THR A 37 7.12 0.07 -1.58
CA THR A 37 7.90 0.42 -0.38
C THR A 37 7.02 1.13 0.63
N LEU A 38 6.88 0.58 1.84
CA LEU A 38 6.10 1.18 2.93
C LEU A 38 6.98 1.93 3.95
N PRO A 39 6.40 2.87 4.73
CA PRO A 39 7.09 3.47 5.87
C PRO A 39 7.50 2.40 6.91
N PRO A 40 8.58 2.60 7.69
CA PRO A 40 9.18 1.56 8.53
C PRO A 40 8.28 0.92 9.61
N HIS A 41 7.17 1.56 9.95
CA HIS A 41 6.24 1.12 11.02
C HIS A 41 4.94 0.51 10.47
N PHE A 42 4.86 0.30 9.16
CA PHE A 42 3.72 -0.32 8.50
C PHE A 42 3.93 -1.81 8.31
N GLU A 43 2.83 -2.53 8.40
CA GLU A 43 2.78 -3.94 8.04
C GLU A 43 2.39 -4.09 6.57
N TYR A 44 3.06 -5.00 5.87
CA TYR A 44 2.65 -5.44 4.55
C TYR A 44 1.42 -6.33 4.67
N PRO A 45 0.30 -6.01 3.99
CA PRO A 45 -0.89 -6.84 4.04
C PRO A 45 -0.63 -8.24 3.48
N SER A 46 -1.16 -9.27 4.14
CA SER A 46 -0.95 -10.67 3.75
C SER A 46 -1.56 -11.04 2.39
N HIS A 47 -2.52 -10.25 1.89
CA HIS A 47 -3.14 -10.42 0.59
C HIS A 47 -2.38 -9.74 -0.55
N TRP A 48 -1.31 -8.99 -0.27
CA TRP A 48 -0.46 -8.46 -1.32
C TRP A 48 0.28 -9.58 -2.04
N GLY A 49 0.42 -9.41 -3.36
CA GLY A 49 1.03 -10.42 -4.22
C GLY A 49 2.55 -10.32 -4.23
N SER A 50 3.18 -11.22 -4.99
CA SER A 50 4.54 -10.97 -5.49
C SER A 50 4.44 -10.38 -6.89
N ALA A 51 5.35 -9.47 -7.25
CA ALA A 51 5.42 -8.91 -8.60
C ALA A 51 5.63 -10.00 -9.68
N LEU A 52 6.20 -11.15 -9.31
CA LEU A 52 6.39 -12.30 -10.20
C LEU A 52 5.10 -13.08 -10.50
N ALA A 53 4.05 -12.87 -9.70
CA ALA A 53 2.76 -13.57 -9.83
C ALA A 53 1.68 -12.74 -10.57
N ARG A 54 2.04 -11.54 -11.06
CA ARG A 54 1.15 -10.65 -11.83
C ARG A 54 1.18 -10.94 -13.32
#